data_AF-A0A2C6A4E1-F1
#
_entry.id   AF-A0A2C6A4E1-F1
#
_cell.length_a   1.000
_cell.length_b   1.000
_cell.length_c   1.000
_cell.angle_alpha   90.00
_cell.angle_beta   90.00
_cell.angle_gamma   90.00
#
_symmetry.space_group_name_H-M   'P 1'
#
loop_
_entity.id
_entity.type
_entity.pdbx_description
1 polymer ?
#
loop_
_entity_poly.entity_id
_entity_poly.type
_entity_poly.pdbx_seq_one_letter_code
_entity_poly.pdbx_strand_id
1 'polypeptide(L)'
;MESETGDERIMDSQQFRVAAKAAVDQIADYLESVPSRRVVSAVAPGYLRPLLPESAPQEPEPWEAIAADISAKIVPGITHWSSPRFMAFFPCTGSYPAAVAEMWSNAFNGAHFNWVCSPAVTELEVVVMDWTARLLPS
;
A
#
# COMPACT_ATOMS: atom_id res chain seq x y z
N MET A 1 -16.26 32.27 25.41
CA MET A 1 -15.35 32.30 24.25
C MET A 1 -14.45 31.08 24.39
N GLU A 2 -15.04 29.91 24.16
CA GLU A 2 -14.34 28.64 24.20
C GLU A 2 -13.62 28.49 22.87
N SER A 3 -12.29 28.40 22.92
CA SER A 3 -11.46 28.22 21.74
C SER A 3 -11.74 26.84 21.11
N GLU A 4 -12.29 26.84 19.91
CA GLU A 4 -12.29 25.69 18.99
C GLU A 4 -10.84 25.26 18.73
N THR A 5 -10.32 24.37 19.57
CA THR A 5 -9.14 23.56 19.24
C THR A 5 -9.68 22.28 18.62
N GLY A 6 -10.03 22.40 17.34
CA GLY A 6 -10.29 21.23 16.50
C GLY A 6 -9.08 20.32 16.52
N ASP A 7 -9.34 19.02 16.58
CA ASP A 7 -8.34 17.95 16.77
C ASP A 7 -7.27 17.96 15.67
N GLU A 8 -6.18 18.71 15.89
CA GLU A 8 -5.00 18.84 15.01
C GLU A 8 -4.19 17.51 14.85
N ARG A 9 -4.72 16.39 15.36
CA ARG A 9 -3.99 15.12 15.56
C ARG A 9 -4.24 14.07 14.49
N ILE A 10 -5.23 14.24 13.60
CA ILE A 10 -5.60 13.26 12.57
C ILE A 10 -5.59 13.94 11.22
N MET A 11 -4.95 13.29 10.23
CA MET A 11 -4.94 13.75 8.83
C MET A 11 -6.37 14.00 8.33
N ASP A 12 -6.65 15.24 7.90
CA ASP A 12 -7.94 15.60 7.34
C ASP A 12 -8.09 15.18 5.87
N SER A 13 -9.28 15.39 5.30
CA SER A 13 -9.57 15.00 3.91
C SER A 13 -8.75 15.74 2.85
N GLN A 14 -8.32 16.98 3.11
CA GLN A 14 -7.50 17.75 2.17
C GLN A 14 -6.04 17.30 2.25
N GLN A 15 -5.52 17.11 3.47
CA GLN A 15 -4.21 16.53 3.71
C GLN A 15 -4.12 15.12 3.10
N PHE A 16 -5.16 14.28 3.27
CA PHE A 16 -5.26 12.98 2.60
C PHE A 16 -5.18 13.10 1.08
N ARG A 17 -5.91 14.04 0.46
CA ARG A 17 -5.87 14.22 -1.00
C ARG A 17 -4.47 14.59 -1.49
N VAL A 18 -3.75 15.45 -0.75
CA VAL A 18 -2.38 15.83 -1.09
C VAL A 18 -1.45 14.63 -0.94
N ALA A 19 -1.47 13.98 0.22
CA ALA A 19 -0.63 12.82 0.54
C ALA A 19 -0.86 11.65 -0.41
N ALA A 20 -2.13 11.29 -0.69
CA ALA A 20 -2.49 10.17 -1.54
C ALA A 20 -2.09 10.40 -3.00
N LYS A 21 -2.25 11.62 -3.53
CA LYS A 21 -1.79 11.94 -4.89
C LYS A 21 -0.27 11.83 -5.01
N ALA A 22 0.46 12.40 -4.05
CA ALA A 22 1.91 12.28 -4.00
C ALA A 22 2.36 10.82 -3.89
N ALA A 23 1.66 10.00 -3.10
CA ALA A 23 1.95 8.57 -3.00
C ALA A 23 1.68 7.82 -4.32
N VAL A 24 0.59 8.14 -5.02
CA VAL A 24 0.29 7.57 -6.35
C VAL A 24 1.42 7.89 -7.34
N ASP A 25 1.88 9.14 -7.39
CA ASP A 25 2.98 9.54 -8.27
C ASP A 25 4.28 8.79 -7.90
N GLN A 26 4.63 8.72 -6.62
CA GLN A 26 5.81 7.99 -6.15
C GLN A 26 5.74 6.48 -6.43
N ILE A 27 4.56 5.86 -6.32
CA ILE A 27 4.36 4.44 -6.62
C ILE A 27 4.51 4.19 -8.13
N ALA A 28 3.97 5.07 -8.97
CA ALA A 28 4.15 4.98 -10.42
C ALA A 28 5.64 5.07 -10.80
N ASP A 29 6.34 6.10 -10.31
CA ASP A 29 7.78 6.27 -10.52
C ASP A 29 8.61 5.07 -10.02
N TYR A 30 8.21 4.51 -8.86
CA TYR A 30 8.83 3.30 -8.34
C TYR A 30 8.63 2.12 -9.29
N LEU A 31 7.40 1.84 -9.72
CA LEU A 31 7.08 0.71 -10.61
C LEU A 31 7.76 0.85 -11.98
N GLU A 32 7.85 2.06 -12.53
CA GLU A 32 8.58 2.35 -13.76
C GLU A 32 10.10 2.16 -13.61
N SER A 33 10.65 2.42 -12.42
CA SER A 33 12.07 2.23 -12.15
C SER A 33 12.46 0.80 -11.75
N VAL A 34 11.53 -0.06 -11.33
CA VAL A 34 11.80 -1.45 -10.96
C VAL A 34 12.62 -2.24 -12.00
N PRO A 35 12.39 -2.10 -13.32
CA PRO A 35 13.23 -2.74 -14.34
C PRO A 35 14.70 -2.30 -14.35
N SER A 36 15.08 -1.16 -13.78
CA SER A 36 16.50 -0.73 -13.69
C SER A 36 17.12 -1.01 -12.32
N ARG A 37 16.31 -1.35 -11.31
CA ARG A 37 16.77 -1.64 -9.95
C ARG A 37 17.40 -3.03 -9.83
N ARG A 38 18.23 -3.21 -8.80
CA ARG A 38 18.77 -4.52 -8.40
C ARG A 38 17.61 -5.39 -7.90
N VAL A 39 17.45 -6.58 -8.47
CA VAL A 39 16.33 -7.48 -8.18
C VAL A 39 16.26 -7.88 -6.70
N VAL A 40 17.36 -8.40 -6.16
CA VAL A 40 17.44 -8.86 -4.76
C VAL A 40 18.13 -7.79 -3.92
N SER A 41 17.56 -7.47 -2.75
CA SER A 41 18.19 -6.52 -1.84
C SER A 41 19.60 -6.96 -1.44
N ALA A 42 20.49 -6.00 -1.19
CA ALA A 42 21.87 -6.25 -0.78
C ALA A 42 22.19 -5.77 0.64
N VAL A 43 21.16 -5.56 1.45
CA VAL A 43 21.31 -5.23 2.87
C VAL A 43 21.67 -6.47 3.69
N ALA A 44 22.33 -6.27 4.83
CA ALA A 44 22.61 -7.35 5.77
C ALA A 44 21.42 -7.59 6.72
N PRO A 45 21.28 -8.79 7.31
CA PRO A 45 20.33 -9.02 8.40
C PRO A 45 20.51 -7.99 9.52
N GLY A 46 19.39 -7.40 9.98
CA GLY A 46 19.40 -6.37 11.02
C GLY A 46 19.64 -4.94 10.54
N TYR A 47 19.81 -4.68 9.23
CA TYR A 47 20.12 -3.33 8.71
C TYR A 47 19.12 -2.24 9.12
N LEU A 48 17.84 -2.58 9.30
CA LEU A 48 16.78 -1.60 9.50
C LEU A 48 16.74 -1.06 10.94
N ARG A 49 17.06 -1.90 11.94
CA ARG A 49 17.02 -1.52 13.36
C ARG A 49 17.81 -0.25 13.68
N PRO A 50 19.07 -0.07 13.23
CA PRO A 50 19.82 1.16 13.51
C PRO A 50 19.32 2.40 12.74
N LEU A 51 18.39 2.24 11.78
CA LEU A 51 17.81 3.36 11.01
C LEU A 51 16.50 3.89 11.62
N LEU A 52 15.95 3.19 12.61
CA LEU A 52 14.68 3.50 13.25
C LEU A 52 14.89 3.89 14.73
N PRO A 53 13.98 4.68 15.32
CA PRO A 53 13.99 4.93 16.77
C PRO A 53 13.89 3.64 17.59
N GLU A 54 14.44 3.65 18.81
CA GLU A 54 14.41 2.47 19.70
C GLU A 54 13.01 2.13 20.23
N SER A 55 12.13 3.13 20.29
CA SER A 55 10.73 3.04 20.74
C SER A 55 9.80 3.79 19.81
N ALA A 56 8.50 3.48 19.84
CA ALA A 56 7.49 4.22 19.08
C ALA A 56 7.49 5.71 19.47
N PRO A 57 7.39 6.63 18.50
CA PRO A 57 7.22 8.06 18.76
C PRO A 57 6.03 8.31 19.67
N GLN A 58 6.19 9.18 20.67
CA GLN A 58 5.08 9.60 21.54
C GLN A 58 4.34 10.81 20.98
N GLU A 59 5.01 11.57 20.11
CA GLU A 59 4.46 12.72 19.42
C GLU A 59 4.26 12.40 17.94
N PRO A 60 3.25 13.01 17.28
CA PRO A 60 3.01 12.81 15.86
C PRO A 60 4.17 13.33 15.00
N GLU A 61 4.43 12.63 13.91
CA GLU A 61 5.38 13.05 12.88
C GLU A 61 4.62 13.52 11.62
N PRO A 62 5.15 14.51 10.89
CA PRO A 62 4.56 14.93 9.62
C PRO A 62 4.62 13.78 8.60
N TRP A 63 3.58 13.67 7.77
CA TRP A 63 3.48 12.61 6.75
C TRP A 63 4.69 12.60 5.81
N GLU A 64 5.22 13.77 5.47
CA GLU A 64 6.36 13.94 4.58
C GLU A 64 7.63 13.27 5.12
N ALA A 65 7.82 13.27 6.44
CA ALA A 65 8.94 12.57 7.07
C ALA A 65 8.79 11.05 6.95
N ILE A 66 7.58 10.53 7.18
CA ILE A 66 7.26 9.11 7.03
C ILE A 66 7.43 8.67 5.57
N ALA A 67 6.92 9.47 4.62
CA ALA A 67 7.04 9.19 3.19
C ALA A 67 8.51 9.19 2.72
N ALA A 68 9.34 10.11 3.23
CA ALA A 68 10.78 10.12 2.95
C ALA A 68 11.48 8.86 3.49
N ASP A 69 11.08 8.40 4.67
CA ASP A 69 11.63 7.19 5.29
C ASP A 69 11.33 5.92 4.48
N ILE A 70 10.20 5.84 3.78
CA ILE A 70 9.90 4.72 2.87
C ILE A 70 10.99 4.60 1.81
N SER A 71 11.31 5.71 1.13
CA SER A 71 12.32 5.72 0.07
C SER A 71 13.74 5.51 0.62
N ALA A 72 14.07 6.11 1.75
CA ALA A 72 15.43 6.11 2.30
C ALA A 72 15.78 4.83 3.07
N LYS A 73 14.83 4.28 3.84
CA LYS A 73 15.09 3.18 4.80
C LYS A 73 14.45 1.87 4.37
N ILE A 74 13.30 1.90 3.70
CA ILE A 74 12.53 0.70 3.36
C ILE A 74 12.91 0.17 1.96
N VAL A 75 12.80 1.00 0.92
CA VAL A 75 13.04 0.59 -0.48
C VAL A 75 14.39 -0.12 -0.70
N PRO A 76 15.53 0.29 -0.08
CA PRO A 76 16.79 -0.44 -0.23
C PRO A 76 16.75 -1.90 0.26
N GLY A 77 15.87 -2.21 1.21
CA GLY A 77 15.65 -3.55 1.75
C GLY A 77 14.66 -4.41 0.96
N ILE A 78 13.96 -3.84 -0.01
CA ILE A 78 12.96 -4.55 -0.80
C ILE A 78 13.63 -5.40 -1.88
N THR A 79 13.30 -6.69 -1.92
CA THR A 79 13.48 -7.52 -3.11
C THR A 79 12.35 -7.20 -4.08
N HIS A 80 12.66 -6.77 -5.30
CA HIS A 80 11.69 -6.30 -6.27
C HIS A 80 11.07 -7.46 -7.05
N TRP A 81 10.04 -8.08 -6.48
CA TRP A 81 9.31 -9.21 -7.08
C TRP A 81 8.67 -8.91 -8.44
N SER A 82 8.28 -7.65 -8.68
CA SER A 82 7.74 -7.19 -9.96
C SER A 82 8.81 -6.92 -11.02
N SER A 83 10.09 -7.13 -10.71
CA SER A 83 11.16 -6.94 -11.69
C SER A 83 11.02 -7.95 -12.84
N PRO A 84 11.18 -7.53 -14.11
CA PRO A 84 11.20 -8.45 -15.25
C PRO A 84 12.39 -9.41 -15.22
N ARG A 85 13.32 -9.23 -14.28
CA ARG A 85 14.48 -10.11 -14.05
C ARG A 85 14.32 -11.01 -12.81
N PHE A 86 13.19 -10.97 -12.11
CA PHE A 86 12.92 -11.86 -10.97
C PHE A 86 12.41 -13.21 -11.48
N MET A 87 13.19 -14.27 -11.27
CA MET A 87 12.92 -15.63 -11.79
C MET A 87 12.92 -16.70 -10.67
N ALA A 88 12.76 -16.28 -9.41
CA ALA A 88 12.69 -17.19 -8.27
C ALA A 88 11.22 -17.51 -7.92
N PHE A 89 10.98 -18.67 -7.31
CA PHE A 89 9.66 -19.08 -6.79
C PHE A 89 8.52 -18.98 -7.83
N PHE A 90 7.38 -18.38 -7.44
CA PHE A 90 6.25 -18.06 -8.30
C PHE A 90 6.09 -16.53 -8.38
N PRO A 91 5.64 -15.99 -9.53
CA PRO A 91 5.48 -14.56 -9.70
C PRO A 91 4.36 -14.03 -8.79
N CYS A 92 4.64 -12.92 -8.10
CA CYS A 92 3.63 -12.14 -7.39
C CYS A 92 3.22 -10.97 -8.30
N THR A 93 2.30 -11.24 -9.22
CA THR A 93 1.87 -10.24 -10.21
C THR A 93 0.90 -9.23 -9.61
N GLY A 94 1.10 -7.95 -9.90
CA GLY A 94 0.16 -6.87 -9.63
C GLY A 94 -0.13 -6.07 -10.91
N SER A 95 -1.18 -5.27 -10.90
CA SER A 95 -1.55 -4.38 -12.00
C SER A 95 -2.04 -3.03 -11.48
N TYR A 96 -1.95 -1.97 -12.29
CA TYR A 96 -2.46 -0.66 -11.90
C TYR A 96 -3.97 -0.65 -11.59
N PRO A 97 -4.84 -1.36 -12.34
CA PRO A 97 -6.25 -1.50 -11.96
C PRO A 97 -6.44 -2.16 -10.59
N ALA A 98 -5.68 -3.20 -10.28
CA ALA A 98 -5.74 -3.84 -8.96
C ALA A 98 -5.30 -2.89 -7.84
N ALA A 99 -4.23 -2.11 -8.05
CA ALA A 99 -3.77 -1.12 -7.08
C ALA A 99 -4.83 -0.04 -6.79
N VAL A 100 -5.54 0.45 -7.82
CA VAL A 100 -6.65 1.39 -7.64
C VAL A 100 -7.84 0.73 -6.94
N ALA A 101 -8.15 -0.52 -7.26
CA ALA A 101 -9.22 -1.27 -6.59
C ALA A 101 -8.93 -1.48 -5.10
N GLU A 102 -7.67 -1.76 -4.73
CA GLU A 102 -7.24 -1.86 -3.32
C GLU A 102 -7.46 -0.54 -2.55
N MET A 103 -7.26 0.62 -3.19
CA MET A 103 -7.57 1.92 -2.56
C MET A 103 -9.06 2.04 -2.21
N TRP A 104 -9.95 1.57 -3.10
CA TRP A 104 -11.39 1.55 -2.85
C TRP A 104 -11.79 0.51 -1.80
N SER A 105 -11.18 -0.68 -1.84
CA SER A 105 -11.35 -1.72 -0.82
C SER A 105 -11.00 -1.20 0.57
N ASN A 106 -9.88 -0.49 0.70
CA ASN A 106 -9.47 0.17 1.94
C ASN A 106 -10.43 1.31 2.34
N ALA A 107 -10.98 2.07 1.39
CA ALA A 107 -11.96 3.12 1.70
C ALA A 107 -13.27 2.55 2.26
N PHE A 108 -13.69 1.38 1.81
CA PHE A 108 -14.91 0.71 2.30
C PHE A 108 -14.74 -0.02 3.63
N ASN A 109 -13.49 -0.24 4.08
CA ASN A 109 -13.05 -0.91 5.31
C ASN A 109 -14.15 -1.52 6.21
N GLY A 110 -14.06 -2.82 6.48
CA GLY A 110 -14.98 -3.47 7.40
C GLY A 110 -14.80 -4.97 7.45
N ALA A 111 -15.41 -5.59 8.47
CA ALA A 111 -15.49 -7.04 8.58
C ALA A 111 -16.72 -7.53 7.81
N HIS A 112 -16.54 -7.90 6.55
CA HIS A 112 -17.62 -8.33 5.64
C HIS A 112 -17.95 -9.83 5.76
N PHE A 113 -18.01 -10.35 6.99
CA PHE A 113 -18.09 -11.80 7.26
C PHE A 113 -19.47 -12.41 7.04
N ASN A 114 -20.52 -11.58 6.87
CA ASN A 114 -21.84 -12.03 6.46
C ASN A 114 -22.50 -10.99 5.54
N TRP A 115 -23.57 -11.40 4.87
CA TRP A 115 -24.26 -10.58 3.86
C TRP A 115 -24.75 -9.24 4.41
N VAL A 116 -25.27 -9.19 5.64
CA VAL A 116 -25.80 -7.95 6.25
C VAL A 116 -24.69 -6.94 6.52
N CYS A 117 -23.45 -7.39 6.80
CA CYS A 117 -22.31 -6.51 7.03
C CYS A 117 -21.87 -5.75 5.77
N SER A 118 -22.05 -6.33 4.58
CA SER A 118 -21.89 -5.63 3.30
C SER A 118 -22.49 -6.42 2.14
N PRO A 119 -23.74 -6.12 1.76
CA PRO A 119 -24.44 -6.83 0.69
C PRO A 119 -23.70 -6.72 -0.65
N ALA A 120 -23.25 -5.52 -1.01
CA ALA A 120 -22.58 -5.29 -2.29
C ALA A 120 -21.26 -6.07 -2.42
N VAL A 121 -20.48 -6.19 -1.34
CA VAL A 121 -19.24 -7.00 -1.33
C VAL A 121 -19.57 -8.47 -1.56
N THR A 122 -20.57 -8.99 -0.86
CA THR A 122 -20.97 -10.41 -0.97
C THR A 122 -21.51 -10.74 -2.36
N GLU A 123 -22.42 -9.91 -2.89
CA GLU A 123 -23.01 -10.12 -4.21
C GLU A 123 -21.96 -9.99 -5.33
N LEU A 124 -21.05 -9.01 -5.22
CA LEU A 124 -19.99 -8.82 -6.22
C LEU A 124 -18.98 -9.97 -6.22
N GLU A 125 -18.63 -10.51 -5.05
CA GLU A 125 -17.77 -11.68 -4.94
C GLU A 125 -18.35 -12.88 -5.71
N VAL A 126 -19.64 -13.18 -5.51
CA VAL A 126 -20.31 -14.27 -6.24
C VAL A 126 -20.27 -14.04 -7.75
N VAL A 127 -20.58 -12.83 -8.21
CA VAL A 127 -20.55 -12.49 -9.65
C VAL A 127 -19.16 -12.66 -10.25
N VAL A 128 -18.11 -12.17 -9.60
CA VAL A 128 -16.74 -12.25 -10.11
C VAL A 128 -16.21 -13.69 -10.07
N MET A 129 -16.58 -14.47 -9.04
CA MET A 129 -16.26 -15.90 -8.98
C MET A 129 -16.96 -16.69 -10.07
N ASP A 130 -18.22 -16.39 -10.37
CA ASP A 130 -18.96 -16.97 -11.50
C ASP A 130 -18.30 -16.64 -12.84
N TRP A 131 -17.84 -15.41 -13.04
CA TRP A 131 -17.08 -15.03 -14.23
C TRP A 131 -15.77 -15.82 -14.32
N THR A 132 -15.04 -15.92 -13.21
CA THR A 132 -13.77 -16.64 -13.15
C THR A 132 -13.96 -18.12 -13.46
N ALA A 133 -14.99 -18.76 -12.90
CA ALA A 133 -15.33 -20.15 -13.18
C ALA A 133 -15.61 -20.40 -14.67
N ARG A 134 -16.26 -19.44 -15.36
CA ARG A 134 -16.55 -19.53 -16.81
C ARG A 134 -15.33 -19.27 -17.69
N LEU A 135 -14.31 -18.57 -17.20
CA LEU A 135 -13.06 -18.33 -17.92
C LEU A 135 -12.12 -19.54 -17.87
N LEU A 136 -12.22 -20.38 -16.82
CA LEU A 136 -11.44 -21.59 -16.71
C LEU A 136 -11.97 -22.65 -17.67
N PRO A 137 -11.10 -23.36 -18.42
CA PRO A 137 -11.54 -24.43 -19.29
C PRO A 137 -12.16 -25.58 -18.48
N SER A 138 -13.25 -26.14 -18.99
CA SER A 138 -13.94 -27.31 -18.45
C SER A 138 -13.14 -28.60 -18.60
#